data_AF-A0A4R9JEY2-F1
#
_entry.id   AF-A0A4R9JEY2-F1
#
_cell.length_a   1.000
_cell.length_b   1.000
_cell.length_c   1.000
_cell.angle_alpha   90.00
_cell.angle_beta   90.00
_cell.angle_gamma   90.00
#
_symmetry.space_group_name_H-M   'P 1'
#
loop_
_entity.id
_entity.type
_entity.pdbx_description
1 polymer ?
#
loop_
_entity_poly.entity_id
_entity_poly.type
_entity_poly.pdbx_seq_one_letter_code
_entity_poly.pdbx_strand_id
1 'polypeptide(L)' 'MAKKSMMERHAKEQKFKVREYNRCPLCGRSRAYLRRFDMCRLCFRDLASKAQIPGVKKSSW' A
#
# COMPACT_ATOMS: atom_id res chain seq x y z
N MET A 1 11.57 4.41 2.61
CA MET A 1 10.70 3.32 3.13
C MET A 1 10.18 3.71 4.51
N ALA A 2 9.14 3.05 5.02
CA ALA A 2 8.63 3.37 6.35
C ALA A 2 9.60 2.95 7.46
N LYS A 3 9.60 3.71 8.58
CA LYS A 3 10.37 3.36 9.77
C LYS A 3 9.87 2.03 10.33
N LYS A 4 10.78 1.08 10.64
CA LYS A 4 10.43 -0.25 11.18
C LYS A 4 9.54 -0.16 12.41
N SER A 5 9.83 0.77 13.33
CA SER A 5 9.00 0.99 14.54
C SER A 5 7.55 1.38 14.22
N MET A 6 7.30 2.05 13.10
CA MET A 6 5.94 2.45 12.68
C MET A 6 5.18 1.29 12.04
N MET A 7 5.88 0.35 11.40
CA MET A 7 5.27 -0.87 10.86
C MET A 7 4.87 -1.80 12.01
N GLU A 8 5.76 -2.02 12.97
CA GLU A 8 5.47 -2.83 14.16
C GLU A 8 4.31 -2.26 14.97
N ARG A 9 4.27 -0.93 15.19
CA ARG A 9 3.16 -0.28 15.88
C ARG A 9 1.82 -0.47 15.18
N HIS A 10 1.84 -0.56 13.85
CA HIS A 10 0.64 -0.72 13.03
C HIS A 10 0.18 -2.17 12.92
N ALA A 11 1.12 -3.13 12.96
CA ALA A 11 0.82 -4.56 13.00
C ALA A 11 0.09 -4.99 14.29
N LYS A 12 0.30 -4.24 15.38
CA LYS A 12 -0.41 -4.46 16.65
C LYS A 12 -1.85 -3.98 16.57
N GLU A 13 -2.75 -4.72 17.22
CA GLU A 13 -4.14 -4.31 17.40
C GLU A 13 -4.21 -2.95 18.11
N GLN A 14 -4.99 -2.04 17.55
CA GLN A 14 -5.12 -0.70 18.11
C GLN A 14 -6.19 -0.68 19.20
N LYS A 15 -5.95 0.08 20.28
CA LYS A 15 -6.91 0.27 21.38
C LYS A 15 -8.31 0.73 20.92
N PHE A 16 -8.37 1.47 19.81
CA PHE A 16 -9.63 1.96 19.25
C PHE A 16 -9.65 1.68 17.75
N LYS A 17 -10.75 1.09 17.25
CA LYS A 17 -10.92 0.74 15.83
C LYS A 17 -10.72 1.92 14.88
N VAL A 18 -11.13 3.13 15.29
CA VAL A 18 -10.96 4.37 14.49
C VAL A 18 -9.50 4.76 14.24
N ARG A 19 -8.54 4.18 14.98
CA ARG A 19 -7.09 4.43 14.79
C ARG A 19 -6.47 3.53 13.73
N GLU A 20 -7.21 2.55 13.21
CA GLU A 20 -6.76 1.72 12.11
C GLU A 20 -6.74 2.52 10.81
N TYR A 21 -5.65 2.38 10.06
CA TYR A 21 -5.49 2.95 8.74
C TYR A 21 -4.66 1.99 7.89
N ASN A 22 -4.72 2.12 6.57
CA ASN A 22 -4.02 1.18 5.70
C ASN A 22 -2.58 1.61 5.47
N ARG A 23 -1.66 0.65 5.54
CA ARG A 23 -0.27 0.79 5.10
C ARG A 23 0.00 -0.16 3.95
N CYS A 24 0.85 0.26 3.03
CA CYS A 24 1.33 -0.62 1.97
C CYS A 24 2.12 -1.79 2.57
N PRO A 25 1.79 -3.06 2.26
CA PRO A 25 2.52 -4.22 2.78
C PRO A 25 3.96 -4.30 2.26
N LEU A 26 4.23 -3.77 1.07
CA LEU A 26 5.55 -3.85 0.44
C LEU A 26 6.56 -2.81 0.97
N CYS A 27 6.11 -1.58 1.23
CA CYS A 27 7.01 -0.47 1.56
C CYS A 27 6.64 0.29 2.85
N GLY A 28 5.52 -0.07 3.49
CA GLY A 28 5.00 0.51 4.72
C GLY A 28 4.41 1.91 4.61
N ARG A 29 4.27 2.46 3.40
CA ARG A 29 3.74 3.81 3.16
C ARG A 29 2.29 3.93 3.65
N SER A 30 1.99 4.95 4.45
CA SER A 30 0.68 5.18 5.07
C SER A 30 -0.30 6.03 4.23
N ARG A 31 0.17 6.64 3.15
CA ARG A 31 -0.61 7.56 2.30
C ARG A 31 -0.70 7.04 0.87
N ALA A 32 -1.75 7.50 0.16
CA ALA A 32 -2.02 7.13 -1.23
C ALA A 32 -2.08 5.61 -1.42
N TYR A 33 -2.89 4.97 -0.57
CA TYR A 33 -3.13 3.54 -0.57
C TYR A 33 -4.34 3.22 -1.46
N LEU A 34 -4.15 2.30 -2.40
CA LEU A 34 -5.16 1.84 -3.34
C LEU A 34 -5.81 0.56 -2.78
N ARG A 35 -7.04 0.68 -2.24
CA ARG A 35 -7.73 -0.44 -1.57
C ARG A 35 -7.94 -1.66 -2.47
N ARG A 36 -8.24 -1.45 -3.75
CA ARG A 36 -8.46 -2.55 -4.72
C ARG A 36 -7.23 -3.42 -4.94
N PHE A 37 -6.03 -2.85 -4.77
CA PHE A 37 -4.76 -3.53 -5.05
C PHE A 37 -3.93 -3.77 -3.78
N ASP A 38 -4.46 -3.43 -2.61
CA ASP A 38 -3.76 -3.54 -1.31
C ASP A 38 -2.33 -2.99 -1.31
N MET A 39 -2.10 -1.82 -1.92
CA MET A 39 -0.75 -1.27 -2.03
C MET A 39 -0.73 0.25 -2.23
N CYS A 40 0.44 0.87 -2.02
CA CYS A 40 0.61 2.29 -2.33
C CYS A 40 0.74 2.55 -3.83
N ARG A 41 0.45 3.80 -4.24
CA ARG A 41 0.58 4.25 -5.63
C ARG A 41 1.94 4.00 -6.30
N LEU A 42 3.04 3.97 -5.52
CA LEU A 42 4.40 3.81 -6.08
C LEU A 42 4.69 2.34 -6.38
N CYS A 43 4.39 1.45 -5.44
CA CYS A 43 4.49 0.01 -5.65
C CYS A 43 3.53 -0.43 -6.75
N PHE A 44 2.31 0.12 -6.78
CA PHE A 44 1.37 -0.12 -7.86
C PHE A 44 1.96 0.25 -9.22
N ARG A 45 2.52 1.46 -9.35
CA ARG A 45 3.13 1.90 -10.61
C ARG A 45 4.29 0.99 -11.04
N ASP A 46 5.19 0.65 -10.12
CA ASP A 46 6.35 -0.20 -10.41
C ASP A 46 5.91 -1.61 -10.87
N LEU A 47 4.98 -2.23 -10.15
CA LEU A 47 4.45 -3.55 -10.48
C LEU A 47 3.63 -3.55 -11.78
N ALA A 48 2.82 -2.50 -12.00
CA ALA A 48 2.06 -2.33 -13.25
C ALA A 48 3.00 -2.14 -14.45
N SER A 49 4.06 -1.36 -14.31
CA SER A 49 5.08 -1.19 -15.36
C SER A 49 5.84 -2.48 -15.66
N LYS A 50 6.03 -3.36 -14.66
CA LYS A 50 6.63 -4.69 -14.80
C LYS A 50 5.64 -5.78 -15.26
N ALA A 51 4.40 -5.42 -15.59
CA ALA A 51 3.32 -6.35 -15.93
C ALA A 51 3.04 -7.44 -14.88
N GLN A 52 3.33 -7.16 -13.59
CA GLN A 52 3.09 -8.08 -12.48
C GLN A 52 1.66 -7.97 -11.90
N ILE A 53 0.91 -6.94 -12.31
CA ILE A 53 -0.51 -6.78 -11.94
C ILE A 53 -1.38 -7.20 -13.12
N PRO A 54 -2.13 -8.31 -13.02
CA PRO A 54 -2.94 -8.80 -14.13
C PRO A 54 -4.05 -7.81 -14.48
N GLY A 55 -4.32 -7.64 -15.78
CA GLY A 55 -5.40 -6.79 -16.29
C GLY A 55 -5.12 -5.29 -16.24
N VAL A 56 -3.97 -4.84 -15.73
CA VAL A 56 -3.58 -3.43 -15.76
C VAL A 56 -2.79 -3.14 -17.03
N LYS A 57 -3.31 -2.22 -17.85
CA LYS A 57 -2.61 -1.64 -19.01
C LYS A 57 -2.54 -0.12 -18.85
N LYS A 58 -1.55 0.50 -19.49
CA LYS A 58 -1.48 1.96 -19.55
C LYS A 58 -2.68 2.48 -20.34
N SER A 59 -3.47 3.37 -19.73
CA SER A 59 -4.63 3.98 -20.39
C SER A 59 -4.17 5.00 -21.43
N SER A 60 -4.69 4.91 -22.64
CA SER A 60 -4.68 5.96 -23.66
C SER A 60 -6.10 6.12 -24.17
N TRP A 61 -6.62 7.34 -24.11
CA TRP A 61 -7.87 7.73 -24.74
C TRP A 61 -7.58 8.75 -25.83
#